data_AF-A0A1G0B2Q6-F1
#
_entry.id   AF-A0A1G0B2Q6-F1
#
_cell.length_a   1.000
_cell.length_b   1.000
_cell.length_c   1.000
_cell.angle_alpha   90.00
_cell.angle_beta   90.00
_cell.angle_gamma   90.00
#
_symmetry.space_group_name_H-M   'P 1'
#
loop_
_entity.id
_entity.type
_entity.pdbx_description
1 polymer ?
#
loop_
_entity_poly.entity_id
_entity_poly.type
_entity_poly.pdbx_seq_one_letter_code
_entity_poly.pdbx_strand_id
1 'polypeptide(L)'
;MKIDEPTLLCLSCHDGVSANISLNGTHKVLQGYNFGETSGNHPVSIQYNVSNKRLKNITDKNLLKGSNNDMVECTSCHNPHKKKINNEVNFLRYSNKNSELCYQCHSI
;
A
#
# COMPACT_ATOMS: atom_id res chain seq x y z
N MET A 1 -5.41 -6.18 -16.44
CA MET A 1 -4.76 -5.52 -15.29
C MET A 1 -3.64 -6.42 -14.80
N LYS A 2 -2.38 -5.98 -14.79
CA LYS A 2 -1.26 -6.78 -14.28
C LYS A 2 -1.00 -6.38 -12.83
N ILE A 3 -1.13 -7.34 -11.92
CA ILE A 3 -0.71 -7.21 -10.53
C ILE A 3 0.73 -7.71 -10.43
N ASP A 4 1.63 -6.95 -9.79
CA ASP A 4 3.02 -7.33 -9.59
C ASP A 4 3.16 -8.45 -8.54
N GLU A 5 4.21 -9.25 -8.66
CA GLU A 5 4.48 -10.43 -7.83
C GLU A 5 4.46 -10.15 -6.31
N PRO A 6 5.00 -9.02 -5.80
CA PRO A 6 4.93 -8.71 -4.37
C PRO A 6 3.49 -8.48 -3.88
N THR A 7 2.64 -7.83 -4.67
CA THR A 7 1.21 -7.71 -4.35
C THR A 7 0.51 -9.06 -4.48
N LEU A 8 0.85 -9.89 -5.46
CA LEU A 8 0.25 -11.22 -5.63
C LEU A 8 0.53 -12.14 -4.43
N LEU A 9 1.72 -12.08 -3.84
CA LEU A 9 2.05 -12.81 -2.62
C LEU A 9 1.15 -12.40 -1.45
N CYS A 10 0.94 -11.10 -1.23
CA CYS A 10 0.03 -10.63 -0.19
C CYS A 10 -1.42 -11.07 -0.46
N LEU A 11 -1.84 -11.02 -1.73
CA LEU A 11 -3.18 -11.44 -2.16
C LEU A 11 -3.41 -12.96 -2.05
N SER A 12 -2.36 -13.76 -1.93
CA SER A 12 -2.47 -15.20 -1.69
C SER A 12 -3.00 -15.55 -0.28
N CYS A 13 -2.91 -14.61 0.68
CA CYS A 13 -3.36 -14.82 2.06
C CYS A 13 -4.38 -13.78 2.54
N HIS A 14 -4.36 -12.54 2.03
CA HIS A 14 -5.29 -11.47 2.39
C HIS A 14 -5.88 -10.81 1.15
N ASP A 15 -7.15 -10.44 1.20
CA ASP A 15 -7.88 -9.80 0.09
C ASP A 15 -7.53 -8.31 -0.13
N GLY A 16 -6.38 -7.85 0.38
CA GLY A 16 -5.91 -6.48 0.26
C GLY A 16 -6.58 -5.47 1.20
N VAL A 17 -7.40 -5.93 2.16
CA VAL A 17 -8.09 -5.06 3.13
C VAL A 17 -8.01 -5.57 4.58
N SER A 18 -7.81 -6.88 4.80
CA SER A 18 -7.96 -7.48 6.12
C SER A 18 -6.72 -7.40 7.02
N ALA A 19 -6.79 -6.50 8.01
CA ALA A 19 -6.11 -6.57 9.31
C ALA A 19 -6.84 -7.49 10.32
N ASN A 20 -7.81 -8.30 9.87
CA ASN A 20 -8.49 -9.30 10.69
C ASN A 20 -8.36 -10.66 10.01
N ILE A 21 -7.42 -11.46 10.50
CA ILE A 21 -7.56 -12.91 10.47
C ILE A 21 -8.83 -13.24 11.29
N SER A 22 -9.96 -13.38 10.61
CA SER A 22 -11.04 -14.18 11.16
C SER A 22 -10.62 -15.63 10.96
N LEU A 23 -10.14 -16.29 12.02
CA LEU A 23 -9.78 -17.71 12.03
C LEU A 23 -10.97 -18.65 11.72
N ASN A 24 -12.15 -18.11 11.38
CA ASN A 24 -13.37 -18.86 11.07
C ASN A 24 -13.99 -18.42 9.72
N GLY A 25 -13.26 -18.65 8.63
CA GLY A 25 -13.83 -19.01 7.32
C GLY A 25 -14.79 -18.04 6.62
N THR A 26 -14.85 -16.77 7.03
CA THR A 26 -15.67 -15.76 6.35
C THR A 26 -14.76 -14.68 5.76
N HIS A 27 -14.24 -14.96 4.56
CA HIS A 27 -13.60 -13.96 3.72
C HIS A 27 -14.67 -12.93 3.32
N LYS A 28 -14.73 -11.82 4.04
CA LYS A 28 -15.54 -10.67 3.64
C LYS A 28 -14.77 -9.99 2.50
N VAL A 29 -14.93 -10.50 1.28
CA VAL A 29 -14.44 -9.82 0.07
C VAL A 29 -15.07 -8.43 0.05
N LEU A 30 -14.30 -7.42 0.44
CA LEU A 30 -14.79 -6.05 0.49
C LEU A 30 -14.83 -5.50 -0.93
N GLN A 31 -16.02 -5.55 -1.53
CA GLN A 31 -16.35 -4.78 -2.73
C GLN A 31 -16.00 -3.29 -2.50
N GLY A 32 -15.31 -2.66 -3.46
CA GLY A 32 -15.06 -1.20 -3.46
C GLY A 32 -13.59 -0.76 -3.52
N TYR A 33 -12.64 -1.70 -3.56
CA TYR A 33 -11.22 -1.39 -3.73
C TYR A 33 -10.74 -1.71 -5.15
N ASN A 34 -10.20 -0.69 -5.82
CA ASN A 34 -9.56 -0.82 -7.13
C ASN A 34 -8.05 -0.75 -6.92
N PHE A 35 -7.37 -1.89 -7.09
CA PHE A 35 -5.91 -1.95 -7.15
C PHE A 35 -5.42 -1.46 -8.52
N GLY A 36 -4.10 -1.36 -8.75
CA GLY A 36 -3.47 -1.19 -10.07
C GLY A 36 -3.92 0.02 -10.92
N GLU A 37 -4.64 0.96 -10.32
CA GLU A 37 -5.06 2.21 -10.95
C GLU A 37 -4.63 3.39 -10.08
N THR A 38 -4.17 4.45 -10.73
CA THR A 38 -3.70 5.67 -10.05
C THR A 38 -4.85 6.53 -9.50
N SER A 39 -6.08 6.31 -9.97
CA SER A 39 -7.32 6.94 -9.46
C SER A 39 -8.05 6.07 -8.42
N GLY A 40 -7.56 4.87 -8.15
CA GLY A 40 -8.16 3.96 -7.18
C GLY A 40 -7.87 4.36 -5.74
N ASN A 41 -8.69 3.88 -4.80
CA ASN A 41 -8.48 4.11 -3.37
C ASN A 41 -7.29 3.33 -2.81
N HIS A 42 -6.76 2.33 -3.54
CA HIS A 42 -5.61 1.52 -3.14
C HIS A 42 -4.59 1.43 -4.30
N PRO A 43 -3.70 2.43 -4.42
CA PRO A 43 -2.75 2.54 -5.52
C PRO A 43 -1.56 1.57 -5.31
N VAL A 44 -1.83 0.27 -5.32
CA VAL A 44 -0.81 -0.80 -5.26
C VAL A 44 -0.68 -1.48 -6.61
N SER A 45 0.48 -2.05 -6.89
CA SER A 45 0.84 -2.55 -8.21
C SER A 45 0.77 -1.48 -9.29
N ILE A 46 1.17 -0.26 -8.95
CA ILE A 46 1.33 0.85 -9.91
C ILE A 46 2.77 1.35 -9.92
N GLN A 47 3.18 1.93 -11.04
CA GLN A 47 4.49 2.56 -11.14
C GLN A 47 4.48 3.96 -10.49
N TYR A 48 5.49 4.21 -9.67
CA TYR A 48 5.83 5.49 -9.07
C TYR A 48 6.59 6.36 -10.08
N ASN A 49 5.87 7.21 -10.81
CA ASN A 49 6.45 8.03 -11.86
C ASN A 49 6.89 9.41 -11.34
N VAL A 50 8.19 9.54 -11.03
CA VAL A 50 8.81 10.80 -10.56
C VAL A 50 8.76 11.96 -11.58
N SER A 51 8.42 11.72 -12.85
CA SER A 51 8.14 12.81 -13.81
C SER A 51 6.87 13.59 -13.45
N ASN A 52 5.98 13.02 -12.61
CA ASN A 52 4.84 13.74 -12.06
C ASN A 52 5.32 14.73 -10.98
N LYS A 53 5.15 16.04 -11.24
CA LYS A 53 5.56 17.11 -10.31
C LYS A 53 4.87 17.08 -8.95
N ARG A 54 3.77 16.34 -8.80
CA ARG A 54 3.09 16.13 -7.51
C ARG A 54 3.80 15.10 -6.62
N LEU A 55 4.72 14.34 -7.17
CA LEU A 55 5.48 13.29 -6.49
C LEU A 55 6.86 13.80 -6.10
N LYS A 56 7.32 13.38 -4.93
CA LYS A 56 8.68 13.60 -4.46
C LYS A 56 9.65 12.71 -5.23
N ASN A 57 10.91 13.13 -5.34
CA ASN A 57 11.95 12.21 -5.78
C ASN A 57 12.39 11.39 -4.57
N ILE A 58 11.91 10.15 -4.47
CA ILE A 58 12.20 9.26 -3.35
C ILE A 58 13.25 8.24 -3.78
N THR A 59 14.30 8.10 -2.99
CA THR A 59 15.36 7.09 -3.18
C THR A 59 15.31 5.97 -2.13
N ASP A 60 14.36 6.04 -1.19
CA ASP A 60 14.19 5.03 -0.15
C ASP A 60 13.62 3.72 -0.73
N LYS A 61 14.49 2.72 -0.86
CA LYS A 61 14.17 1.34 -1.26
C LYS A 61 13.24 0.63 -0.27
N ASN A 62 13.10 1.17 0.95
CA ASN A 62 12.11 0.66 1.87
C ASN A 62 10.71 1.13 1.47
N LEU A 63 10.53 2.28 0.82
CA LEU A 63 9.21 2.82 0.50
C LEU A 63 8.70 2.31 -0.86
N LEU A 64 9.55 2.31 -1.89
CA LEU A 64 9.22 1.75 -3.20
C LEU A 64 9.72 0.31 -3.33
N LYS A 65 9.09 -0.48 -4.20
CA LYS A 65 9.34 -1.92 -4.38
C LYS A 65 9.52 -2.26 -5.85
N GLY A 66 9.60 -3.55 -6.15
CA GLY A 66 9.92 -4.06 -7.48
C GLY A 66 11.42 -3.99 -7.78
N SER A 67 11.84 -4.62 -8.87
CA SER A 67 13.26 -4.75 -9.25
C SER A 67 13.99 -3.41 -9.41
N ASN A 68 13.25 -2.37 -9.83
CA ASN A 68 13.81 -1.04 -10.06
C ASN A 68 13.54 -0.05 -8.91
N ASN A 69 12.88 -0.48 -7.83
CA ASN A 69 12.41 0.40 -6.74
C ASN A 69 11.53 1.55 -7.23
N ASP A 70 10.66 1.27 -8.20
CA ASP A 70 9.76 2.22 -8.83
C ASP A 70 8.29 1.78 -8.76
N MET A 71 7.97 0.76 -7.96
CA MET A 71 6.60 0.27 -7.77
C MET A 71 6.05 0.65 -6.40
N VAL A 72 4.77 1.03 -6.37
CA VAL A 72 4.00 1.16 -5.13
C VAL A 72 3.30 -0.16 -4.85
N GLU A 73 3.60 -0.77 -3.71
CA GLU A 73 3.08 -2.09 -3.33
C GLU A 73 2.42 -2.01 -1.94
N CYS A 74 1.76 -3.09 -1.48
CA CYS A 74 1.13 -3.13 -0.16
C CYS A 74 2.08 -2.69 0.97
N THR A 75 3.35 -3.11 0.89
CA THR A 75 4.37 -2.78 1.89
C THR A 75 4.95 -1.37 1.79
N SER A 76 4.58 -0.61 0.75
CA SER A 76 4.87 0.82 0.67
C SER A 76 4.10 1.61 1.74
N CYS A 77 2.88 1.16 2.05
CA CYS A 77 2.01 1.77 3.07
C CYS A 77 1.96 0.98 4.37
N HIS A 78 1.96 -0.36 4.28
CA HIS A 78 1.78 -1.25 5.42
C HIS A 78 3.08 -1.92 5.88
N ASN A 79 3.16 -2.22 7.17
CA ASN A 79 4.20 -3.03 7.80
C ASN A 79 3.53 -4.15 8.62
N PRO A 80 3.56 -5.40 8.14
CA PRO A 80 2.89 -6.52 8.82
C PRO A 80 3.47 -6.80 10.22
N HIS A 81 4.69 -6.34 10.51
CA HIS A 81 5.33 -6.50 11.82
C HIS A 81 5.02 -5.37 12.80
N LYS A 82 4.36 -4.29 12.36
CA LYS A 82 3.99 -3.15 13.21
C LYS A 82 2.48 -3.00 13.27
N LYS A 83 1.84 -3.68 14.22
CA LYS A 83 0.39 -3.69 14.40
C LYS A 83 -0.24 -2.29 14.56
N LYS A 84 0.48 -1.32 15.15
CA LYS A 84 -0.06 0.03 15.36
C LYS A 84 0.99 1.14 15.32
N ILE A 85 0.55 2.34 14.92
CA ILE A 85 1.26 3.62 15.07
C ILE A 85 0.26 4.62 15.63
N ASN A 86 0.61 5.37 16.69
CA ASN A 86 -0.23 6.45 17.23
C ASN A 86 -1.72 6.08 17.45
N ASN A 87 -1.97 4.84 17.92
CA ASN A 87 -3.29 4.22 18.10
C ASN A 87 -4.04 3.80 16.83
N GLU A 88 -3.48 4.02 15.64
CA GLU A 88 -4.00 3.48 14.38
C GLU A 88 -3.55 2.02 14.22
N VAL A 89 -4.50 1.08 14.15
CA VAL A 89 -4.25 -0.38 14.19
C VAL A 89 -4.20 -1.06 12.81
N ASN A 90 -3.99 -0.26 11.75
CA ASN A 90 -4.10 -0.71 10.36
C ASN A 90 -2.75 -1.14 9.76
N PHE A 91 -1.78 -1.49 10.60
CA PHE A 91 -0.43 -1.86 10.17
C PHE A 91 0.27 -0.79 9.32
N LEU A 92 -0.02 0.50 9.50
CA LEU A 92 0.59 1.54 8.67
C LEU A 92 2.07 1.74 9.01
N ARG A 93 2.84 2.22 8.04
CA ARG A 93 4.25 2.61 8.22
C ARG A 93 4.44 4.01 8.79
N TYR A 94 3.47 4.87 8.54
CA TYR A 94 3.38 6.26 8.97
C TYR A 94 1.94 6.52 9.44
N SER A 95 1.72 7.56 10.23
CA SER A 95 0.35 7.83 10.66
C SER A 95 -0.49 8.33 9.47
N ASN A 96 -1.80 8.11 9.51
CA ASN A 96 -2.70 8.69 8.51
C ASN A 96 -3.28 10.04 8.96
N LYS A 97 -2.90 10.50 10.16
CA LYS A 97 -3.30 11.81 10.66
C LYS A 97 -2.77 12.90 9.71
N ASN A 98 -3.65 13.80 9.29
CA ASN A 98 -3.32 14.88 8.36
C ASN A 98 -2.64 14.39 7.06
N SER A 99 -2.97 13.17 6.59
CA SER A 99 -2.41 12.59 5.37
C SER A 99 -0.87 12.40 5.40
N GLU A 100 -0.28 12.27 6.58
CA GLU A 100 1.18 12.10 6.75
C GLU A 100 1.73 10.93 5.92
N LEU A 101 0.99 9.82 5.84
CA LEU A 101 1.29 8.68 4.98
C LEU A 101 1.39 9.08 3.49
N CYS A 102 0.43 9.84 2.99
CA CYS A 102 0.40 10.29 1.60
C CYS A 102 1.58 11.21 1.30
N TYR A 103 1.91 12.08 2.26
CA TYR A 103 3.02 13.02 2.15
C TYR A 103 4.40 12.37 2.24
N GLN A 104 4.51 11.08 2.48
CA GLN A 104 5.79 10.38 2.23
C GLN A 104 6.14 10.43 0.74
N CYS A 105 5.12 10.41 -0.12
CA CYS A 105 5.28 10.37 -1.57
C CYS A 105 4.85 11.64 -2.30
N HIS A 106 3.86 12.36 -1.77
CA HIS A 106 3.29 13.54 -2.41
C HIS A 106 3.83 14.84 -1.83
N SER A 107 4.01 15.83 -2.69
CA SER A 107 4.54 17.15 -2.34
C SER A 107 3.45 18.18 -2.03
N ILE A 108 2.19 17.91 -2.42
CA ILE A 108 0.98 18.75 -2.30
C ILE A 108 -0.25 17.83 -2.33
#